data_AF-A0A933ZWC0-F1
#
_entry.id   AF-A0A933ZWC0-F1
#
_cell.length_a   1.000
_cell.length_b   1.000
_cell.length_c   1.000
_cell.angle_alpha   90.00
_cell.angle_beta   90.00
_cell.angle_gamma   90.00
#
_symmetry.space_group_name_H-M   'P 1'
#
loop_
_entity.id
_entity.type
_entity.pdbx_description
1 polymer ?
#
loop_
_entity_poly.entity_id
_entity_poly.type
_entity_poly.pdbx_seq_one_letter_code
_entity_poly.pdbx_strand_id
1 'polypeptide(L)'
;STGVWDLAGPLANQRTAGDAVADLLIEQLVSLTGVPSVLQDQAEEALDAAIRSQVRALVDENVPAELAPGGRLYEELAASLAKVNVESRIELEPGMLPKSMKGTETFASFAYQHRGATYRLDAQALAEAGAPIVAEWSGKEVDGQSLEVDPHGVALRFGALVQKIVDQAMDAAGQSELKAQMLSAVSCEQIVRRISENGLGLTITLSEWSYTLGDDQLKSACDEALPMLEERVLGLIALDCPVEVGGVVSWTEAPSALQSEAGFGGFVAVAPKPLAPKLTVSFTALRQ
;
A
#
# COMPACT_ATOMS: atom_id res chain seq x y z
N SER A 1 11.30 12.93 17.41
CA SER A 1 10.30 13.58 16.55
C SER A 1 8.93 13.05 16.90
N THR A 2 7.92 13.92 16.80
CA THR A 2 6.53 13.50 16.70
C THR A 2 6.00 14.00 15.36
N GLY A 3 5.33 13.13 14.61
CA GLY A 3 4.69 13.48 13.36
C GLY A 3 3.27 12.93 13.25
N VAL A 4 2.47 13.50 12.35
CA VAL A 4 1.15 12.98 11.98
C VAL A 4 1.24 12.51 10.53
N TRP A 5 0.90 11.25 10.30
CA TRP A 5 0.88 10.61 8.99
C TRP A 5 -0.57 10.35 8.59
N ASP A 6 -0.92 10.76 7.38
CA ASP A 6 -2.16 10.35 6.73
C ASP A 6 -1.91 9.09 5.90
N LEU A 7 -2.21 7.94 6.50
CA LEU A 7 -2.10 6.63 5.88
C LEU A 7 -3.43 6.15 5.29
N ALA A 8 -4.49 6.98 5.30
CA ALA A 8 -5.78 6.62 4.76
C ALA A 8 -5.79 6.60 3.23
N GLY A 9 -4.75 7.13 2.58
CA GLY A 9 -4.64 7.28 1.13
C GLY A 9 -5.16 6.10 0.28
N PRO A 10 -4.81 4.83 0.55
CA PRO A 10 -5.36 3.70 -0.19
C PRO A 10 -6.89 3.62 -0.14
N LEU A 11 -7.49 3.95 1.00
CA LEU A 11 -8.93 3.94 1.23
C LEU A 11 -9.59 5.25 0.78
N ALA A 12 -8.92 6.39 0.97
CA ALA A 12 -9.41 7.70 0.55
C ALA A 12 -9.54 7.81 -0.99
N ASN A 13 -8.68 7.10 -1.72
CA ASN A 13 -8.75 6.99 -3.18
C ASN A 13 -9.82 5.99 -3.68
N GLN A 14 -10.71 5.51 -2.79
CA GLN A 14 -11.79 4.58 -3.11
C GLN A 14 -11.29 3.29 -3.77
N ARG A 15 -10.12 2.79 -3.37
CA ARG A 15 -9.67 1.46 -3.80
C ARG A 15 -10.62 0.42 -3.25
N THR A 16 -10.98 -0.53 -4.11
CA THR A 16 -12.00 -1.55 -3.86
C THR A 16 -11.39 -2.95 -3.83
N ALA A 17 -12.19 -3.94 -3.42
CA ALA A 17 -11.81 -5.35 -3.54
C ALA A 17 -11.63 -5.76 -5.00
N GLY A 18 -12.47 -5.25 -5.90
CA GLY A 18 -12.32 -5.47 -7.33
C GLY A 18 -11.00 -4.95 -7.90
N ASP A 19 -10.49 -3.81 -7.41
CA ASP A 19 -9.16 -3.32 -7.78
C ASP A 19 -8.07 -4.30 -7.31
N ALA A 20 -8.14 -4.79 -6.07
CA ALA A 20 -7.15 -5.74 -5.53
C ALA A 20 -7.13 -7.07 -6.29
N VAL A 21 -8.32 -7.59 -6.65
CA VAL A 21 -8.44 -8.82 -7.47
C VAL A 21 -7.91 -8.59 -8.88
N ALA A 22 -8.24 -7.46 -9.51
CA ALA A 22 -7.72 -7.11 -10.83
C ALA A 22 -6.19 -7.04 -10.82
N ASP A 23 -5.59 -6.42 -9.81
CA ASP A 23 -4.12 -6.31 -9.70
C ASP A 23 -3.45 -7.69 -9.63
N LEU A 24 -3.94 -8.57 -8.76
CA LEU A 24 -3.40 -9.93 -8.63
C LEU A 24 -3.58 -10.72 -9.91
N LEU A 25 -4.75 -10.62 -10.56
CA LEU A 25 -5.00 -11.30 -11.82
C LEU A 25 -4.05 -10.83 -12.92
N ILE A 26 -3.83 -9.51 -13.05
CA ILE A 26 -2.90 -8.95 -14.04
C ILE A 26 -1.48 -9.47 -13.80
N GLU A 27 -1.01 -9.47 -12.54
CA GLU A 27 0.30 -10.00 -12.17
C GLU A 27 0.46 -11.48 -12.56
N GLN A 28 -0.54 -12.31 -12.23
CA GLN A 28 -0.51 -13.73 -12.59
C GLN A 28 -0.53 -13.94 -14.10
N LEU A 29 -1.30 -13.14 -14.85
CA LEU A 29 -1.33 -13.23 -16.31
C LEU A 29 0.02 -12.83 -16.93
N VAL A 30 0.67 -11.77 -16.46
CA VAL A 30 2.01 -11.41 -16.95
C VAL A 30 3.03 -12.50 -16.66
N SER A 31 2.97 -13.09 -15.45
CA SER A 31 3.82 -14.24 -15.08
C SER A 31 3.62 -15.42 -16.04
N LEU A 32 2.37 -15.79 -16.33
CA LEU A 32 2.04 -16.94 -17.19
C LEU A 32 2.36 -16.73 -18.67
N THR A 33 2.24 -15.50 -19.18
CA THR A 33 2.50 -15.20 -20.61
C THR A 33 3.99 -15.31 -20.98
N GLY A 34 4.89 -15.29 -19.99
CA GLY A 34 6.33 -15.31 -20.22
C GLY A 34 6.82 -14.08 -21.01
N VAL A 35 6.14 -12.94 -20.85
CA VAL A 35 6.52 -11.67 -21.46
C VAL A 35 7.98 -11.35 -21.12
N PRO A 36 8.81 -10.96 -22.11
CA PRO A 36 10.17 -10.50 -21.84
C PRO A 36 10.19 -9.37 -20.82
N SER A 37 11.15 -9.37 -19.89
CA SER A 37 11.22 -8.37 -18.80
C SER A 37 11.17 -6.92 -19.28
N VAL A 38 11.76 -6.63 -20.45
CA VAL A 38 11.74 -5.30 -21.08
C VAL A 38 10.36 -4.82 -21.55
N LEU A 39 9.37 -5.72 -21.60
CA LEU A 39 7.99 -5.46 -21.99
C LEU A 39 6.99 -5.69 -20.86
N GLN A 40 7.43 -6.09 -19.65
CA GLN A 40 6.53 -6.43 -18.54
C GLN A 40 5.61 -5.27 -18.18
N ASP A 41 6.14 -4.06 -17.97
CA ASP A 41 5.33 -2.88 -17.66
C ASP A 41 4.26 -2.60 -18.73
N GLN A 42 4.63 -2.74 -20.01
CA GLN A 42 3.72 -2.54 -21.15
C GLN A 42 2.64 -3.64 -21.20
N ALA A 43 3.00 -4.88 -20.87
CA ALA A 43 2.05 -6.00 -20.80
C ALA A 43 1.07 -5.80 -19.66
N GLU A 44 1.56 -5.41 -18.48
CA GLU A 44 0.70 -5.13 -17.34
C GLU A 44 -0.22 -3.93 -17.63
N GLU A 45 0.25 -2.87 -18.30
CA GLU A 45 -0.59 -1.73 -18.71
C GLU A 45 -1.66 -2.14 -19.74
N ALA A 46 -1.29 -2.97 -20.73
CA ALA A 46 -2.25 -3.47 -21.72
C ALA A 46 -3.32 -4.37 -21.08
N LEU A 47 -2.91 -5.26 -20.17
CA LEU A 47 -3.83 -6.10 -19.39
C LEU A 47 -4.74 -5.27 -18.49
N ASP A 48 -4.18 -4.28 -17.80
CA ASP A 48 -4.93 -3.34 -16.98
C ASP A 48 -6.07 -2.68 -17.76
N ALA A 49 -5.74 -2.08 -18.90
CA ALA A 49 -6.69 -1.43 -19.78
C ALA A 49 -7.76 -2.41 -20.30
N ALA A 50 -7.39 -3.67 -20.52
CA ALA A 50 -8.29 -4.68 -21.06
C ALA A 50 -9.27 -5.23 -20.01
N ILE A 51 -8.81 -5.57 -18.81
CA ILE A 51 -9.58 -6.39 -17.87
C ILE A 51 -9.99 -5.69 -16.58
N ARG A 52 -9.27 -4.64 -16.13
CA ARG A 52 -9.47 -4.06 -14.78
C ARG A 52 -10.92 -3.65 -14.54
N SER A 53 -11.49 -2.87 -15.45
CA SER A 53 -12.85 -2.34 -15.28
C SER A 53 -13.91 -3.45 -15.18
N GLN A 54 -13.72 -4.54 -15.93
CA GLN A 54 -14.64 -5.68 -15.98
C GLN A 54 -14.55 -6.52 -14.71
N VAL A 55 -13.33 -6.85 -14.28
CA VAL A 55 -13.06 -7.59 -13.04
C VAL A 55 -13.57 -6.78 -11.85
N ARG A 56 -13.25 -5.49 -11.81
CA ARG A 56 -13.66 -4.60 -10.73
C ARG A 56 -15.17 -4.56 -10.59
N ALA A 57 -15.90 -4.27 -11.66
CA ALA A 57 -17.35 -4.17 -11.62
C ALA A 57 -18.00 -5.47 -11.15
N LEU A 58 -17.51 -6.62 -11.61
CA LEU A 58 -18.04 -7.92 -11.23
C LEU A 58 -17.79 -8.25 -9.75
N VAL A 59 -16.58 -7.99 -9.25
CA VAL A 59 -16.23 -8.27 -7.86
C VAL A 59 -16.94 -7.30 -6.93
N ASP A 60 -16.89 -5.99 -7.22
CA ASP A 60 -17.46 -4.95 -6.35
C ASP A 60 -18.99 -5.08 -6.19
N GLU A 61 -19.71 -5.60 -7.19
CA GLU A 61 -21.15 -5.88 -7.08
C GLU A 61 -21.48 -6.96 -6.04
N ASN A 62 -20.54 -7.86 -5.76
CA ASN A 62 -20.73 -9.03 -4.90
C ASN A 62 -20.01 -8.93 -3.55
N VAL A 63 -19.20 -7.88 -3.34
CA VAL A 63 -18.45 -7.66 -2.10
C VAL A 63 -19.40 -7.20 -0.98
N PRO A 64 -19.20 -7.67 0.27
CA PRO A 64 -20.01 -7.23 1.40
C PRO A 64 -19.93 -5.72 1.61
N ALA A 65 -21.05 -5.10 1.97
CA ALA A 65 -21.20 -3.65 2.09
C ALA A 65 -20.21 -3.02 3.08
N GLU A 66 -19.77 -3.77 4.09
CA GLU A 66 -18.77 -3.35 5.07
C GLU A 66 -17.39 -3.04 4.45
N LEU A 67 -17.04 -3.72 3.36
CA LEU A 67 -15.76 -3.57 2.64
C LEU A 67 -15.86 -2.62 1.43
N ALA A 68 -17.07 -2.25 1.02
CA ALA A 68 -17.28 -1.30 -0.06
C ALA A 68 -17.00 0.15 0.42
N PRO A 69 -16.61 1.07 -0.48
CA PRO A 69 -16.56 2.50 -0.15
C PRO A 69 -17.88 3.00 0.43
N GLY A 70 -17.83 3.69 1.58
CA GLY A 70 -19.01 4.11 2.34
C GLY A 70 -19.55 3.06 3.32
N GLY A 71 -18.98 1.86 3.33
CA GLY A 71 -19.22 0.84 4.34
C GLY A 71 -18.67 1.24 5.71
N ARG A 72 -19.35 0.84 6.79
CA ARG A 72 -18.96 1.23 8.15
C ARG A 72 -17.52 0.85 8.49
N LEU A 73 -17.10 -0.38 8.20
CA LEU A 73 -15.72 -0.83 8.50
C LEU A 73 -14.71 -0.08 7.64
N TYR A 74 -15.01 0.10 6.35
CA TYR A 74 -14.18 0.90 5.43
C TYR A 74 -13.96 2.33 5.95
N GLU A 75 -15.03 3.01 6.35
CA GLU A 75 -14.96 4.37 6.91
C GLU A 75 -14.22 4.42 8.25
N GLU A 76 -14.43 3.43 9.12
CA GLU A 76 -13.72 3.34 10.40
C GLU A 76 -12.21 3.13 10.19
N LEU A 77 -11.81 2.30 9.22
CA LEU A 77 -10.41 2.09 8.86
C LEU A 77 -9.80 3.37 8.27
N ALA A 78 -10.49 4.01 7.32
CA ALA A 78 -10.03 5.27 6.72
C ALA A 78 -9.86 6.36 7.78
N ALA A 79 -10.84 6.51 8.68
CA ALA A 79 -10.78 7.49 9.77
C ALA A 79 -9.62 7.21 10.75
N SER A 80 -9.39 5.94 11.09
CA SER A 80 -8.32 5.54 12.01
C SER A 80 -6.93 5.76 11.39
N LEU A 81 -6.79 5.57 10.08
CA LEU A 81 -5.54 5.73 9.34
C LEU A 81 -5.25 7.18 8.92
N ALA A 82 -6.25 8.07 8.92
CA ALA A 82 -6.09 9.45 8.45
C ALA A 82 -5.19 10.31 9.37
N LYS A 83 -5.03 9.90 10.64
CA LYS A 83 -4.27 10.66 11.65
C LYS A 83 -3.48 9.73 12.56
N VAL A 84 -2.45 9.09 12.00
CA VAL A 84 -1.54 8.24 12.75
C VAL A 84 -0.41 9.10 13.31
N ASN A 85 -0.35 9.24 14.63
CA ASN A 85 0.75 9.90 15.32
C ASN A 85 1.94 8.95 15.37
N VAL A 86 3.06 9.36 14.79
CA VAL A 86 4.30 8.59 14.76
C VAL A 86 5.32 9.28 15.65
N GLU A 87 5.89 8.52 16.58
CA GLU A 87 7.03 8.94 17.38
C GLU A 87 8.27 8.24 16.88
N SER A 88 9.31 9.00 16.53
CA SER A 88 10.57 8.47 16.01
C SER A 88 11.77 9.23 16.57
N ARG A 89 12.97 8.71 16.35
CA ARG A 89 14.25 9.36 16.63
C ARG A 89 15.07 9.38 15.35
N ILE A 90 15.49 10.57 14.93
CA ILE A 90 16.34 10.74 13.75
C ILE A 90 17.77 10.99 14.22
N GLU A 91 18.71 10.20 13.74
CA GLU A 91 20.14 10.37 13.93
C GLU A 91 20.79 10.79 12.61
N LEU A 92 21.64 11.81 12.66
CA LEU A 92 22.27 12.42 11.48
C LEU A 92 23.74 12.06 11.42
N GLU A 93 24.19 11.64 10.24
CA GLU A 93 25.56 11.33 9.91
C GLU A 93 26.01 12.13 8.67
N PRO A 94 27.25 12.64 8.63
CA PRO A 94 27.81 13.19 7.40
C PRO A 94 27.82 12.12 6.29
N GLY A 95 27.38 12.49 5.08
CA GLY A 95 27.44 11.62 3.93
C GLY A 95 28.85 11.49 3.34
N MET A 96 28.99 10.66 2.30
CA MET A 96 30.29 10.41 1.65
C MET A 96 30.77 11.56 0.73
N LEU A 97 29.90 12.54 0.43
CA LEU A 97 30.19 13.65 -0.47
C LEU A 97 30.05 14.98 0.28
N PRO A 98 30.76 16.04 -0.14
CA PRO A 98 30.50 17.37 0.39
C PRO A 98 29.02 17.73 0.24
N LYS A 99 28.37 18.15 1.33
CA LYS A 99 26.94 18.50 1.43
C LYS A 99 25.94 17.34 1.32
N SER A 100 26.39 16.08 1.27
CA SER A 100 25.47 14.95 1.46
C SER A 100 25.34 14.61 2.94
N MET A 101 24.15 14.15 3.31
CA MET A 101 23.80 13.70 4.65
C MET A 101 23.24 12.30 4.57
N LYS A 102 23.48 11.50 5.60
CA LYS A 102 22.85 10.21 5.82
C LYS A 102 22.30 10.17 7.23
N GLY A 103 21.49 9.18 7.52
CA GLY A 103 21.00 9.00 8.88
C GLY A 103 20.20 7.75 9.05
N THR A 104 19.76 7.57 10.29
CA THR A 104 18.80 6.54 10.65
C THR A 104 17.58 7.20 11.28
N GLU A 105 16.40 6.66 11.00
CA GLU A 105 15.17 6.96 11.72
C GLU A 105 14.72 5.72 12.49
N THR A 106 14.61 5.84 13.81
CA THR A 106 14.17 4.77 14.72
C THR A 106 12.76 5.06 15.23
N PHE A 107 11.79 4.18 14.95
CA PHE A 107 10.39 4.36 15.33
C PHE A 107 10.09 3.88 16.75
N ALA A 108 9.68 4.79 17.63
CA ALA A 108 9.35 4.47 19.01
C ALA A 108 7.89 4.01 19.20
N SER A 109 6.95 4.63 18.48
CA SER A 109 5.54 4.26 18.57
C SER A 109 4.67 4.80 17.44
N PHE A 110 3.52 4.14 17.25
CA PHE A 110 2.42 4.59 16.39
C PHE A 110 1.16 4.70 17.24
N ALA A 111 0.45 5.81 17.15
CA ALA A 111 -0.79 6.01 17.89
C ALA A 111 -1.91 6.55 16.99
N TYR A 112 -3.06 5.89 17.04
CA TYR A 112 -4.24 6.26 16.25
C TYR A 112 -5.49 6.29 17.12
N GLN A 113 -6.53 6.94 16.62
CA GLN A 113 -7.83 6.98 17.30
C GLN A 113 -8.81 6.02 16.61
N HIS A 114 -9.51 5.22 17.41
CA HIS A 114 -10.61 4.39 16.95
C HIS A 114 -11.75 4.49 17.95
N ARG A 115 -12.95 4.86 17.48
CA ARG A 115 -14.17 5.05 18.30
C ARG A 115 -13.97 5.88 19.58
N GLY A 116 -13.17 6.95 19.48
CA GLY A 116 -12.89 7.87 20.58
C GLY A 116 -11.85 7.38 21.59
N ALA A 117 -11.33 6.16 21.45
CA ALA A 117 -10.20 5.66 22.21
C ALA A 117 -8.90 5.85 21.43
N THR A 118 -7.82 6.18 22.14
CA THR A 118 -6.46 6.24 21.56
C THR A 118 -5.78 4.89 21.77
N TYR A 119 -5.31 4.30 20.69
CA TYR A 119 -4.53 3.07 20.69
C TYR A 119 -3.08 3.42 20.37
N ARG A 120 -2.14 2.73 21.03
CA ARG A 120 -0.71 2.93 20.85
C ARG A 120 -0.03 1.59 20.64
N LEU A 121 0.70 1.49 19.54
CA LEU A 121 1.66 0.43 19.26
C LEU A 121 3.04 0.96 19.64
N ASP A 122 3.68 0.37 20.65
CA ASP A 122 5.06 0.68 20.98
C ASP A 122 6.04 -0.07 20.06
N ALA A 123 7.33 0.19 20.21
CA ALA A 123 8.38 -0.46 19.43
C ALA A 123 8.27 -2.00 19.43
N GLN A 124 7.90 -2.62 20.55
CA GLN A 124 7.73 -4.07 20.62
C GLN A 124 6.53 -4.52 19.77
N ALA A 125 5.37 -3.89 19.94
CA ALA A 125 4.18 -4.20 19.16
C ALA A 125 4.38 -3.96 17.65
N LEU A 126 5.20 -2.96 17.28
CA LEU A 126 5.59 -2.71 15.89
C LEU A 126 6.49 -3.81 15.34
N ALA A 127 7.49 -4.25 16.11
CA ALA A 127 8.34 -5.37 15.72
C ALA A 127 7.55 -6.68 15.59
N GLU A 128 6.58 -6.94 16.47
CA GLU A 128 5.68 -8.09 16.37
C GLU A 128 4.76 -8.00 15.15
N ALA A 129 4.39 -6.79 14.73
CA ALA A 129 3.71 -6.53 13.46
C ALA A 129 4.67 -6.62 12.25
N GLY A 130 5.91 -7.06 12.46
CA GLY A 130 6.92 -7.26 11.42
C GLY A 130 7.54 -5.98 10.89
N ALA A 131 7.26 -4.81 11.48
CA ALA A 131 7.84 -3.54 11.05
C ALA A 131 9.28 -3.38 11.59
N PRO A 132 10.32 -3.29 10.74
CA PRO A 132 11.62 -2.89 11.22
C PRO A 132 11.54 -1.52 11.89
N ILE A 133 12.13 -1.44 13.08
CA ILE A 133 12.07 -0.22 13.89
C ILE A 133 13.04 0.84 13.36
N VAL A 134 13.96 0.49 12.45
CA VAL A 134 15.00 1.39 11.94
C VAL A 134 14.90 1.48 10.41
N ALA A 135 14.91 2.71 9.89
CA ALA A 135 15.00 3.03 8.48
C ALA A 135 16.26 3.86 8.21
N GLU A 136 17.04 3.47 7.20
CA GLU A 136 18.19 4.25 6.72
C GLU A 136 17.71 5.25 5.66
N TRP A 137 18.30 6.44 5.65
CA TRP A 137 17.99 7.46 4.66
C TRP A 137 19.21 8.26 4.22
N SER A 138 19.10 8.87 3.05
CA SER A 138 20.08 9.84 2.53
C SER A 138 19.40 11.13 2.12
N GLY A 139 20.20 12.19 2.00
CA GLY A 139 19.75 13.45 1.47
C GLY A 139 20.89 14.38 1.13
N LYS A 140 20.55 15.57 0.66
CA LYS A 140 21.51 16.62 0.30
C LYS A 140 21.05 17.98 0.82
N GLU A 141 21.99 18.75 1.33
CA GLU A 141 21.75 20.13 1.71
C GLU A 141 21.45 20.98 0.47
N VAL A 142 20.38 21.77 0.54
CA VAL A 142 19.89 22.61 -0.57
C VAL A 142 20.44 24.03 -0.45
N ASP A 143 20.30 24.67 0.72
CA ASP A 143 20.58 26.11 0.88
C ASP A 143 21.13 26.51 2.26
N GLY A 144 21.80 25.60 2.98
CA GLY A 144 22.39 25.88 4.29
C GLY A 144 21.40 25.96 5.45
N GLN A 145 20.10 25.88 5.16
CA GLN A 145 19.02 25.77 6.16
C GLN A 145 18.00 24.69 5.80
N SER A 146 18.11 24.07 4.62
CA SER A 146 17.19 23.02 4.15
C SER A 146 17.95 21.78 3.66
N LEU A 147 17.34 20.63 3.89
CA LEU A 147 17.79 19.30 3.47
C LEU A 147 16.70 18.67 2.60
N GLU A 148 17.06 18.25 1.39
CA GLU A 148 16.22 17.38 0.58
C GLU A 148 16.53 15.94 0.97
N VAL A 149 15.58 15.27 1.62
CA VAL A 149 15.66 13.86 2.01
C VAL A 149 15.16 13.02 0.84
N ASP A 150 16.02 12.11 0.38
CA ASP A 150 15.67 11.15 -0.67
C ASP A 150 14.53 10.23 -0.19
N PRO A 151 13.59 9.84 -1.08
CA PRO A 151 12.61 8.82 -0.75
C PRO A 151 13.31 7.56 -0.22
N HIS A 152 12.88 7.11 0.95
CA HIS A 152 13.37 5.91 1.58
C HIS A 152 12.21 5.13 2.17
N GLY A 153 12.33 3.81 2.12
CA GLY A 153 11.40 2.91 2.78
C GLY A 153 11.44 3.11 4.28
N VAL A 154 10.34 3.59 4.85
CA VAL A 154 10.09 3.41 6.27
C VAL A 154 9.55 2.01 6.41
N ALA A 155 10.17 1.23 7.28
CA ALA A 155 9.86 -0.19 7.35
C ALA A 155 8.56 -0.47 8.13
N LEU A 156 7.56 0.39 7.95
CA LEU A 156 6.20 0.14 8.37
C LEU A 156 5.57 -0.88 7.40
N ARG A 157 5.16 -2.03 7.92
CA ARG A 157 4.27 -2.95 7.19
C ARG A 157 2.84 -2.41 7.29
N PHE A 158 2.42 -1.61 6.32
CA PHE A 158 1.12 -0.94 6.34
C PHE A 158 -0.04 -1.93 6.49
N GLY A 159 0.02 -3.09 5.82
CA GLY A 159 -0.99 -4.13 5.97
C GLY A 159 -1.05 -4.68 7.38
N ALA A 160 0.08 -4.96 8.01
CA ALA A 160 0.11 -5.39 9.41
C ALA A 160 -0.48 -4.34 10.36
N LEU A 161 -0.24 -3.05 10.13
CA LEU A 161 -0.90 -1.97 10.87
C LEU A 161 -2.42 -1.99 10.67
N VAL A 162 -2.88 -2.15 9.42
CA VAL A 162 -4.31 -2.26 9.11
C VAL A 162 -4.92 -3.46 9.84
N GLN A 163 -4.25 -4.62 9.84
CA GLN A 163 -4.71 -5.82 10.56
C GLN A 163 -4.91 -5.52 12.05
N LYS A 164 -3.99 -4.79 12.70
CA LYS A 164 -4.16 -4.41 14.12
C LYS A 164 -5.38 -3.52 14.36
N ILE A 165 -5.73 -2.65 13.42
CA ILE A 165 -6.93 -1.80 13.52
C ILE A 165 -8.18 -2.67 13.32
N VAL A 166 -8.15 -3.60 12.36
CA VAL A 166 -9.24 -4.57 12.11
C VAL A 166 -9.48 -5.44 13.35
N ASP A 167 -8.43 -5.94 13.99
CA ASP A 167 -8.50 -6.72 15.24
C ASP A 167 -9.19 -5.98 16.40
N GLN A 168 -9.19 -4.64 16.37
CA GLN A 168 -9.87 -3.82 17.37
C GLN A 168 -11.31 -3.49 16.97
N ALA A 169 -11.55 -3.32 15.66
CA ALA A 169 -12.87 -2.98 15.13
C ALA A 169 -13.82 -4.19 15.15
N MET A 170 -13.28 -5.40 15.04
CA MET A 170 -14.03 -6.64 14.82
C MET A 170 -13.34 -7.86 15.45
N ASP A 171 -14.15 -8.75 16.04
CA ASP A 171 -13.65 -10.02 16.57
C ASP A 171 -13.21 -10.99 15.46
N ALA A 172 -12.47 -12.04 15.85
CA ALA A 172 -11.93 -13.01 14.90
C ALA A 172 -13.01 -13.76 14.10
N ALA A 173 -14.22 -13.94 14.66
CA ALA A 173 -15.30 -14.63 13.97
C ALA A 173 -15.86 -13.74 12.85
N GLY A 174 -16.14 -12.47 13.14
CA GLY A 174 -16.58 -11.49 12.17
C GLY A 174 -15.55 -11.28 11.06
N GLN A 175 -14.26 -11.21 11.42
CA GLN A 175 -13.19 -11.12 10.41
C GLN A 175 -13.17 -12.32 9.48
N SER A 176 -13.28 -13.53 10.04
CA SER A 176 -13.29 -14.77 9.26
C SER A 176 -14.50 -14.84 8.33
N GLU A 177 -15.68 -14.44 8.83
CA GLU A 177 -16.91 -14.38 8.04
C GLU A 177 -16.80 -13.37 6.90
N LEU A 178 -16.35 -12.15 7.19
CA LEU A 178 -16.24 -11.08 6.20
C LEU A 178 -15.22 -11.44 5.10
N LYS A 179 -14.12 -12.07 5.50
CA LYS A 179 -13.11 -12.61 4.57
C LYS A 179 -13.70 -13.72 3.70
N ALA A 180 -14.45 -14.66 4.26
CA ALA A 180 -15.10 -15.72 3.49
C ALA A 180 -16.11 -15.15 2.48
N GLN A 181 -16.90 -14.16 2.88
CA GLN A 181 -17.83 -13.45 1.99
C GLN A 181 -17.07 -12.74 0.85
N MET A 182 -15.98 -12.06 1.17
CA MET A 182 -15.12 -11.41 0.18
C MET A 182 -14.55 -12.41 -0.83
N LEU A 183 -13.99 -13.53 -0.37
CA LEU A 183 -13.48 -14.58 -1.27
C LEU A 183 -14.59 -15.17 -2.14
N SER A 184 -15.80 -15.35 -1.60
CA SER A 184 -16.95 -15.86 -2.35
C SER A 184 -17.47 -14.88 -3.41
N ALA A 185 -17.18 -13.59 -3.29
CA ALA A 185 -17.50 -12.58 -4.29
C ALA A 185 -16.65 -12.73 -5.57
N VAL A 186 -15.53 -13.46 -5.50
CA VAL A 186 -14.62 -13.69 -6.63
C VAL A 186 -14.99 -14.99 -7.33
N SER A 187 -15.73 -14.88 -8.43
CA SER A 187 -16.06 -16.03 -9.29
C SER A 187 -15.15 -16.08 -10.52
N CYS A 188 -14.13 -16.94 -10.50
CA CYS A 188 -13.22 -17.09 -11.63
C CYS A 188 -13.93 -17.49 -12.93
N GLU A 189 -14.98 -18.32 -12.86
CA GLU A 189 -15.79 -18.66 -14.03
C GLU A 189 -16.49 -17.43 -14.63
N GLN A 190 -17.06 -16.56 -13.79
CA GLN A 190 -17.71 -15.35 -14.26
C GLN A 190 -16.70 -14.33 -14.79
N ILE A 191 -15.52 -14.21 -14.15
CA ILE A 191 -14.42 -13.35 -14.61
C ILE A 191 -13.96 -13.80 -16.00
N VAL A 192 -13.66 -15.08 -16.18
CA VAL A 192 -13.24 -15.66 -17.46
C VAL A 192 -14.31 -15.42 -18.51
N ARG A 193 -15.58 -15.74 -18.19
CA ARG A 193 -16.71 -15.52 -19.11
C ARG A 193 -16.81 -14.06 -19.54
N ARG A 194 -16.57 -13.12 -18.62
CA ARG A 194 -16.67 -11.67 -18.86
C ARG A 194 -15.52 -11.15 -19.73
N ILE A 195 -14.30 -11.62 -19.48
CA ILE A 195 -13.11 -11.26 -20.27
C ILE A 195 -13.19 -11.88 -21.67
N SER A 196 -13.63 -13.12 -21.76
CA SER A 196 -13.69 -13.91 -22.98
C SER A 196 -15.02 -13.83 -23.72
N GLU A 197 -15.85 -12.77 -23.54
CA GLU A 197 -17.21 -12.69 -24.13
C GLU A 197 -17.27 -12.88 -25.67
N ASN A 198 -16.13 -12.80 -26.38
CA ASN A 198 -16.01 -13.07 -27.81
C ASN A 198 -15.44 -14.46 -28.19
N GLY A 199 -15.20 -15.35 -27.21
CA GLY A 199 -14.90 -16.77 -27.42
C GLY A 199 -13.49 -17.11 -27.94
N LEU A 200 -12.58 -16.14 -28.01
CA LEU A 200 -11.20 -16.34 -28.49
C LEU A 200 -10.13 -16.09 -27.41
N GLY A 201 -10.55 -15.92 -26.15
CA GLY A 201 -9.67 -15.53 -25.07
C GLY A 201 -9.25 -14.05 -25.14
N LEU A 202 -8.15 -13.70 -24.47
CA LEU A 202 -7.60 -12.35 -24.41
C LEU A 202 -6.29 -12.28 -25.21
N THR A 203 -6.29 -11.56 -26.33
CA THR A 203 -5.07 -11.30 -27.10
C THR A 203 -4.43 -9.99 -26.67
N ILE A 204 -3.15 -10.05 -26.32
CA ILE A 204 -2.30 -8.89 -26.02
C ILE A 204 -1.29 -8.76 -27.15
N THR A 205 -1.15 -7.55 -27.70
CA THR A 205 -0.16 -7.25 -28.75
C THR A 205 0.72 -6.09 -28.30
N LEU A 206 2.02 -6.34 -28.19
CA LEU A 206 3.06 -5.40 -27.74
C LEU A 206 4.17 -5.37 -28.78
N SER A 207 4.17 -4.34 -29.63
CA SER A 207 5.11 -4.24 -30.76
C SER A 207 5.03 -5.48 -31.67
N GLU A 208 6.12 -6.26 -31.79
CA GLU A 208 6.15 -7.51 -32.57
C GLU A 208 5.76 -8.75 -31.75
N TRP A 209 5.59 -8.61 -30.43
CA TRP A 209 5.16 -9.68 -29.55
C TRP A 209 3.64 -9.72 -29.50
N SER A 210 3.05 -10.91 -29.68
CA SER A 210 1.61 -11.11 -29.53
C SER A 210 1.37 -12.45 -28.85
N TYR A 211 0.44 -12.47 -27.91
CA TYR A 211 0.08 -13.67 -27.17
C TYR A 211 -1.43 -13.70 -26.93
N THR A 212 -2.03 -14.88 -27.02
CA THR A 212 -3.45 -15.07 -26.73
C THR A 212 -3.59 -15.98 -25.52
N LEU A 213 -4.18 -15.42 -24.46
CA LEU A 213 -4.55 -16.12 -23.24
C LEU A 213 -5.87 -16.85 -23.48
N GLY A 214 -5.86 -18.18 -23.43
CA GLY A 214 -7.08 -18.98 -23.47
C GLY A 214 -7.85 -18.93 -22.14
N ASP A 215 -9.12 -19.36 -22.17
CA ASP A 215 -9.99 -19.42 -20.99
C ASP A 215 -9.38 -20.22 -19.83
N ASP A 216 -8.72 -21.35 -20.14
CA ASP A 216 -8.04 -22.17 -19.12
C ASP A 216 -6.90 -21.42 -18.43
N GLN A 217 -6.18 -20.55 -19.17
CA GLN A 217 -5.08 -19.76 -18.60
C GLN A 217 -5.61 -18.60 -17.76
N LEU A 218 -6.67 -17.93 -18.23
CA LEU A 218 -7.38 -16.91 -17.46
C LEU A 218 -7.94 -17.51 -16.16
N LYS A 219 -8.48 -18.73 -16.23
CA LYS A 219 -8.98 -19.45 -15.06
C LYS A 219 -7.84 -19.82 -14.10
N SER A 220 -6.74 -20.39 -14.60
CA SER A 220 -5.58 -20.74 -13.77
C SER A 220 -5.02 -19.51 -13.04
N ALA A 221 -4.85 -18.39 -13.75
CA ALA A 221 -4.38 -17.14 -13.16
C ALA A 221 -5.31 -16.65 -12.04
N CYS A 222 -6.62 -16.76 -12.24
CA CYS A 222 -7.60 -16.39 -11.22
C CYS A 222 -7.59 -17.34 -10.02
N ASP A 223 -7.54 -18.67 -10.26
CA ASP A 223 -7.47 -19.67 -9.20
C ASP A 223 -6.17 -19.53 -8.37
N GLU A 224 -5.06 -19.13 -8.99
CA GLU A 224 -3.78 -18.81 -8.34
C GLU A 224 -3.80 -17.49 -7.57
N ALA A 225 -4.61 -16.51 -7.99
CA ALA A 225 -4.78 -15.24 -7.28
C ALA A 225 -5.60 -15.38 -5.99
N LEU A 226 -6.49 -16.37 -5.89
CA LEU A 226 -7.38 -16.54 -4.71
C LEU A 226 -6.62 -16.79 -3.39
N PRO A 227 -5.62 -17.71 -3.32
CA PRO A 227 -4.80 -17.85 -2.11
C PRO A 227 -4.05 -16.57 -1.73
N MET A 228 -3.56 -15.81 -2.72
CA MET A 228 -2.88 -14.52 -2.46
C MET A 228 -3.85 -13.49 -1.88
N LEU A 229 -5.11 -13.51 -2.32
CA LEU A 229 -6.18 -12.67 -1.79
C LEU A 229 -6.52 -13.06 -0.34
N GLU A 230 -6.48 -14.36 -0.04
CA GLU A 230 -6.68 -14.88 1.31
C GLU A 230 -5.60 -14.38 2.29
N GLU A 231 -4.36 -14.19 1.84
CA GLU A 231 -3.28 -13.67 2.69
C GLU A 231 -3.37 -12.15 2.95
N ARG A 232 -4.29 -11.44 2.28
CA ARG A 232 -4.50 -10.00 2.47
C ARG A 232 -5.46 -9.70 3.62
N VAL A 233 -5.21 -8.57 4.29
CA VAL A 233 -6.12 -8.02 5.28
C VAL A 233 -7.45 -7.68 4.60
N LEU A 234 -8.50 -8.40 5.02
CA LEU A 234 -9.84 -8.31 4.45
C LEU A 234 -9.90 -8.52 2.93
N GLY A 235 -8.90 -9.19 2.34
CA GLY A 235 -8.78 -9.34 0.88
C GLY A 235 -8.38 -8.07 0.13
N LEU A 236 -8.07 -6.97 0.82
CA LEU A 236 -7.78 -5.68 0.19
C LEU A 236 -6.28 -5.37 0.17
N ILE A 237 -5.65 -5.46 1.33
CA ILE A 237 -4.31 -4.90 1.57
C ILE A 237 -3.35 -6.04 1.91
N ALA A 238 -2.27 -6.17 1.14
CA ALA A 238 -1.21 -7.13 1.47
C ALA A 238 -0.58 -6.79 2.82
N LEU A 239 -0.31 -7.81 3.63
CA LEU A 239 0.30 -7.63 4.95
C LEU A 239 1.62 -6.85 4.87
N ASP A 240 2.40 -7.14 3.83
CA ASP A 240 3.74 -6.61 3.62
C ASP A 240 3.77 -5.42 2.64
N CYS A 241 2.81 -4.50 2.73
CA CYS A 241 2.85 -3.23 1.98
C CYS A 241 3.88 -2.27 2.61
N PRO A 242 4.98 -1.92 1.93
CA PRO A 242 5.93 -0.95 2.45
C PRO A 242 5.38 0.47 2.33
N VAL A 243 5.92 1.36 3.15
CA VAL A 243 5.67 2.79 3.11
C VAL A 243 6.98 3.49 2.80
N GLU A 244 6.97 4.50 1.94
CA GLU A 244 8.13 5.33 1.63
C GLU A 244 7.86 6.77 2.03
N VAL A 245 8.86 7.48 2.54
CA VAL A 245 8.78 8.91 2.86
C VAL A 245 10.00 9.67 2.35
N GLY A 246 9.83 10.95 2.05
CA GLY A 246 10.90 11.84 1.61
C GLY A 246 10.39 13.27 1.38
N GLY A 247 11.29 14.13 0.94
CA GLY A 247 11.00 15.54 0.64
C GLY A 247 11.86 16.52 1.42
N VAL A 248 11.46 17.78 1.41
CA VAL A 248 12.26 18.87 2.00
C VAL A 248 11.96 19.04 3.48
N VAL A 249 13.02 19.16 4.28
CA VAL A 249 12.95 19.56 5.68
C VAL A 249 13.82 20.79 5.87
N SER A 250 13.33 21.79 6.61
CA SER A 250 14.15 22.91 7.06
C SER A 250 14.63 22.68 8.48
N TRP A 251 15.76 23.29 8.85
CA TRP A 251 16.19 23.37 10.23
C TRP A 251 16.35 24.81 10.71
N THR A 252 15.99 25.03 11.97
CA THR A 252 16.31 26.27 12.69
C THR A 252 17.52 26.03 13.59
N GLU A 253 18.42 27.01 13.74
CA GLU A 253 19.60 26.85 14.60
C GLU A 253 19.25 26.79 16.10
N ALA A 254 18.14 27.42 16.53
CA ALA A 254 17.72 27.46 17.93
C ALA A 254 16.18 27.46 18.08
N PRO A 255 15.57 26.38 18.63
CA PRO A 255 16.18 25.08 18.91
C PRO A 255 16.63 24.41 17.61
N SER A 256 17.68 23.59 17.67
CA SER A 256 18.14 22.77 16.54
C SER A 256 17.05 21.74 16.19
N ALA A 257 16.08 22.16 15.40
CA ALA A 257 14.87 21.39 15.10
C ALA A 257 14.75 21.24 13.58
N LEU A 258 14.48 20.02 13.12
CA LEU A 258 14.06 19.73 11.75
C LEU A 258 12.54 19.83 11.68
N GLN A 259 12.04 20.57 10.70
CA GLN A 259 10.62 20.70 10.41
C GLN A 259 10.35 20.27 8.97
N SER A 260 9.36 19.40 8.79
CA SER A 260 8.89 19.02 7.46
C SER A 260 8.30 20.23 6.75
N GLU A 261 8.71 20.48 5.51
CA GLU A 261 8.13 21.54 4.68
C GLU A 261 6.89 21.08 3.93
N ALA A 262 6.22 22.03 3.29
CA ALA A 262 5.15 21.72 2.35
C ALA A 262 5.67 20.80 1.24
N GLY A 263 5.02 19.65 1.06
CA GLY A 263 5.43 18.63 0.09
C GLY A 263 6.30 17.50 0.67
N PHE A 264 6.71 17.59 1.94
CA PHE A 264 7.24 16.42 2.65
C PHE A 264 6.11 15.39 2.83
N GLY A 265 6.37 14.17 2.41
CA GLY A 265 5.35 13.14 2.29
C GLY A 265 5.92 11.89 1.68
N GLY A 266 5.06 11.04 1.14
CA GLY A 266 5.49 9.70 0.76
C GLY A 266 4.43 8.94 -0.01
N PHE A 267 4.60 7.64 -0.16
CA PHE A 267 3.56 6.77 -0.68
C PHE A 267 3.49 5.42 0.04
N VAL A 268 2.33 4.78 -0.05
CA VAL A 268 2.12 3.40 0.41
C VAL A 268 2.15 2.50 -0.81
N ALA A 269 3.13 1.59 -0.91
CA ALA A 269 3.19 0.67 -2.03
C ALA A 269 2.25 -0.52 -1.78
N VAL A 270 1.02 -0.37 -2.24
CA VAL A 270 0.02 -1.44 -2.09
C VAL A 270 0.16 -2.40 -3.27
N ALA A 271 0.98 -3.45 -3.08
CA ALA A 271 1.25 -4.52 -4.04
C ALA A 271 -0.02 -5.10 -4.70
N PRO A 272 0.06 -5.64 -5.93
CA PRO A 272 1.27 -5.86 -6.74
C PRO A 272 1.70 -4.70 -7.64
N LYS A 273 0.80 -3.80 -8.03
CA LYS A 273 1.18 -2.51 -8.64
C LYS A 273 1.08 -1.39 -7.62
N PRO A 274 2.05 -0.46 -7.55
CA PRO A 274 1.95 0.73 -6.73
C PRO A 274 0.87 1.66 -7.29
N LEU A 275 -0.39 1.44 -6.90
CA LEU A 275 -1.28 2.58 -6.65
C LEU A 275 -0.64 3.25 -5.45
N ALA A 276 0.15 4.28 -5.72
CA ALA A 276 0.89 5.05 -4.73
C ALA A 276 0.01 6.21 -4.25
N PRO A 277 -0.94 6.00 -3.31
CA PRO A 277 -1.57 7.12 -2.66
C PRO A 277 -0.47 7.92 -1.99
N LYS A 278 -0.48 9.23 -2.21
CA LYS A 278 0.43 10.12 -1.50
C LYS A 278 0.02 10.14 -0.03
N LEU A 279 0.93 9.77 0.84
CA LEU A 279 0.79 10.00 2.27
C LEU A 279 1.30 11.41 2.57
N THR A 280 0.57 12.13 3.41
CA THR A 280 0.99 13.45 3.88
C THR A 280 1.59 13.30 5.26
N VAL A 281 2.80 13.81 5.46
CA VAL A 281 3.48 13.80 6.75
C VAL A 281 3.68 15.23 7.24
N SER A 282 3.46 15.45 8.53
CA SER A 282 3.91 16.67 9.20
C SER A 282 4.62 16.31 10.49
N PHE A 283 5.86 16.76 10.69
CA PHE A 283 6.62 16.47 11.90
C PHE A 283 7.55 17.60 12.34
N THR A 284 7.95 17.53 13.61
CA THR A 284 9.08 18.29 14.16
C THR A 284 10.01 17.33 14.88
N ALA A 285 11.29 17.32 14.51
CA ALA A 285 12.34 16.54 15.16
C ALA A 285 13.31 17.49 15.85
N LEU A 286 13.76 17.16 17.06
CA LEU A 286 14.87 17.86 17.70
C LEU A 286 16.16 17.12 17.37
N ARG A 287 17.16 17.86 16.91
CA ARG A 287 18.55 17.39 16.81
C ARG A 287 19.09 17.28 18.24
N GLN A 288 19.49 16.07 18.61
CA GLN A 288 20.23 15.83 19.86
C GLN A 288 21.72 16.13 19.67
#